data_AF-A0A839GGD0-F1
#
_entry.id   AF-A0A839GGD0-F1
#
_cell.length_a   1.000
_cell.length_b   1.000
_cell.length_c   1.000
_cell.angle_alpha   90.00
_cell.angle_beta   90.00
_cell.angle_gamma   90.00
#
_symmetry.space_group_name_H-M   'P 1'
#
loop_
_entity.id
_entity.type
_entity.pdbx_description
1 polymer ?
#
loop_
_entity_poly.entity_id
_entity_poly.type
_entity_poly.pdbx_seq_one_letter_code
_entity_poly.pdbx_strand_id
1 'polypeptide(L)'
;MTDKSRGYLPVELPFYDKLNWDMNLIISCLDVFRVQLPIWFENFPKSAEYDLLSFEKPHGPPYPVIGIYCEDDKDFKSLPSFIEIFDNLELKMTKEMIEEVINESKIIKSITWEELKKIGVYTEPVQYK
;
A
#
# COMPACT_ATOMS: atom_id res chain seq x y z
N MET A 1 28.48 -2.43 -5.71
CA MET A 1 27.41 -2.51 -6.73
C MET A 1 26.30 -1.62 -6.23
N THR A 2 25.94 -0.62 -7.04
CA THR A 2 24.97 0.43 -6.71
C THR A 2 23.61 -0.19 -6.42
N ASP A 3 23.21 -0.10 -5.15
CA ASP A 3 21.88 -0.39 -4.66
C ASP A 3 20.90 0.55 -5.37
N LYS A 4 20.30 0.10 -6.48
CA LYS A 4 19.18 0.81 -7.08
C LYS A 4 18.02 0.58 -6.12
N SER A 5 17.86 1.45 -5.13
CA SER A 5 16.62 1.55 -4.38
C SER A 5 15.49 1.61 -5.40
N ARG A 6 14.61 0.60 -5.43
CA ARG A 6 13.42 0.60 -6.29
C ARG A 6 12.68 1.92 -6.04
N GLY A 7 12.39 2.66 -7.12
CA GLY A 7 11.62 3.89 -7.02
C GLY A 7 10.16 3.53 -6.82
N TYR A 8 9.57 3.93 -5.69
CA TYR A 8 8.17 3.68 -5.38
C TYR A 8 7.36 4.98 -5.42
N LEU A 9 6.14 4.89 -5.96
CA LEU A 9 5.10 5.87 -5.72
C LEU A 9 4.29 5.42 -4.50
N PRO A 10 4.37 6.11 -3.34
CA PRO A 10 3.60 5.74 -2.17
C PRO A 10 2.10 6.01 -2.39
N VAL A 11 1.26 5.14 -1.84
CA VAL A 11 -0.20 5.24 -1.84
C VAL A 11 -0.66 5.26 -0.39
N GLU A 12 -1.19 6.40 0.04
CA GLU A 12 -1.78 6.58 1.36
C GLU A 12 -3.28 6.31 1.29
N LEU A 13 -3.82 5.58 2.28
CA LEU A 13 -5.25 5.26 2.35
C LEU A 13 -5.95 6.10 3.44
N PRO A 14 -7.16 6.62 3.18
CA PRO A 14 -7.84 7.59 4.05
C PRO A 14 -8.49 6.98 5.32
N PHE A 15 -8.09 5.79 5.75
CA PHE A 15 -8.68 5.10 6.91
C PHE A 15 -7.78 5.04 8.14
N TYR A 16 -6.56 5.60 8.11
CA TYR A 16 -5.59 5.42 9.19
C TYR A 16 -6.10 5.98 10.53
N ASP A 17 -6.73 7.15 10.49
CA ASP A 17 -7.38 7.74 11.67
C ASP A 17 -8.54 6.88 12.20
N LYS A 18 -9.30 6.24 11.30
CA LYS A 18 -10.41 5.34 11.69
C LYS A 18 -9.90 4.07 12.40
N LEU A 19 -8.66 3.68 12.14
CA LEU A 19 -7.98 2.56 12.77
C LEU A 19 -7.16 2.97 14.01
N ASN A 20 -7.30 4.21 14.48
CA ASN A 20 -6.57 4.76 15.63
C ASN A 20 -5.04 4.58 15.53
N TRP A 21 -4.49 4.61 14.32
CA TRP A 21 -3.06 4.39 14.08
C TRP A 21 -2.52 3.04 14.61
N ASP A 22 -3.36 2.00 14.72
CA ASP A 22 -2.90 0.63 14.96
C ASP A 22 -2.14 0.13 13.73
N MET A 23 -0.81 0.24 13.78
CA MET A 23 0.06 -0.06 12.65
C MET A 23 -0.03 -1.51 12.17
N ASN A 24 -0.27 -2.48 13.07
CA ASN A 24 -0.39 -3.88 12.67
C ASN A 24 -1.72 -4.12 11.95
N LEU A 25 -2.80 -3.51 12.43
CA LEU A 25 -4.09 -3.56 11.77
C LEU A 25 -4.04 -2.83 10.42
N ILE A 26 -3.41 -1.65 10.35
CA ILE A 26 -3.20 -0.89 9.11
C ILE A 26 -2.44 -1.75 8.11
N ILE A 27 -1.31 -2.36 8.50
CA ILE A 27 -0.55 -3.25 7.61
C ILE A 27 -1.40 -4.37 7.06
N SER A 28 -2.15 -5.06 7.93
CA SER A 28 -3.02 -6.15 7.50
C SER A 28 -4.10 -5.66 6.54
N CYS A 29 -4.66 -4.46 6.75
CA CYS A 29 -5.60 -3.85 5.81
C CYS A 29 -4.93 -3.51 4.47
N LEU A 30 -3.74 -2.88 4.50
CA LEU A 30 -2.96 -2.55 3.30
C LEU A 30 -2.61 -3.80 2.49
N ASP A 31 -2.31 -4.90 3.16
CA ASP A 31 -1.96 -6.19 2.55
C ASP A 31 -3.15 -6.78 1.77
N VAL A 32 -4.37 -6.63 2.29
CA VAL A 32 -5.60 -6.94 1.55
C VAL A 32 -5.79 -5.95 0.40
N PHE A 33 -5.70 -4.65 0.67
CA PHE A 33 -5.96 -3.58 -0.31
C PHE A 33 -5.06 -3.65 -1.53
N ARG A 34 -3.77 -3.94 -1.36
CA ARG A 34 -2.82 -3.97 -2.49
C ARG A 34 -3.14 -5.03 -3.53
N VAL A 35 -3.85 -6.10 -3.15
CA VAL A 35 -4.37 -7.12 -4.09
C VAL A 35 -5.60 -6.61 -4.85
N GLN A 36 -6.36 -5.69 -4.26
CA GLN A 36 -7.55 -5.09 -4.86
C GLN A 36 -7.22 -3.85 -5.73
N LEU A 37 -6.09 -3.17 -5.48
CA LEU A 37 -5.65 -2.00 -6.25
C LEU A 37 -5.65 -2.19 -7.78
N PRO A 38 -5.11 -3.29 -8.35
CA PRO A 38 -5.17 -3.53 -9.79
C PRO A 38 -6.59 -3.53 -10.36
N ILE A 39 -7.58 -3.95 -9.56
CA ILE A 39 -8.99 -4.01 -9.96
C ILE A 39 -9.60 -2.60 -9.98
N TRP A 40 -9.20 -1.74 -9.04
CA TRP A 40 -9.76 -0.39 -8.90
C TRP A 40 -9.13 0.63 -9.82
N PHE A 41 -7.92 0.32 -10.28
CA PHE A 41 -7.11 1.13 -11.18
C PHE A 41 -6.84 0.36 -12.48
N GLU A 42 -7.89 0.08 -13.25
CA GLU A 42 -7.84 -0.67 -14.52
C GLU A 42 -6.85 -0.06 -15.55
N ASN A 43 -6.51 1.22 -15.40
CA ASN A 43 -5.62 1.95 -16.30
C ASN A 43 -4.14 1.92 -15.86
N PHE A 44 -3.79 1.22 -14.78
CA PHE A 44 -2.39 1.11 -14.39
C PHE A 44 -1.64 0.18 -15.34
N PRO A 45 -0.32 0.39 -15.52
CA PRO A 45 0.51 -0.52 -16.27
C PRO A 45 0.40 -1.94 -15.73
N LYS A 46 0.33 -2.94 -16.61
CA LYS A 46 0.30 -4.36 -16.21
C LYS A 46 1.57 -4.82 -15.49
N SER A 47 2.65 -4.07 -15.65
CA SER A 47 3.95 -4.27 -14.98
C SER A 47 3.97 -3.69 -13.55
N ALA A 48 2.90 -3.02 -13.10
CA ALA A 48 2.84 -2.44 -11.76
C ALA A 48 2.80 -3.54 -10.69
N GLU A 49 3.78 -3.51 -9.81
CA GLU A 49 3.86 -4.29 -8.58
C GLU A 49 3.38 -3.43 -7.39
N TYR A 50 2.77 -4.07 -6.39
CA TYR A 50 2.21 -3.40 -5.22
C TYR A 50 2.79 -4.02 -3.94
N ASP A 51 3.70 -3.29 -3.32
CA ASP A 51 4.45 -3.74 -2.14
C ASP A 51 4.00 -2.98 -0.89
N LEU A 52 4.26 -3.52 0.29
CA LEU A 52 4.14 -2.74 1.52
C LEU A 52 5.46 -2.05 1.83
N LEU A 53 5.41 -0.78 2.21
CA LEU A 53 6.59 0.03 2.51
C LEU A 53 6.51 0.60 3.92
N SER A 54 7.64 0.63 4.61
CA SER A 54 7.87 1.56 5.72
C SER A 54 8.24 2.92 5.14
N PHE A 55 7.27 3.83 5.04
CA PHE A 55 7.48 5.13 4.42
C PHE A 55 7.95 6.16 5.45
N GLU A 56 9.03 6.85 5.10
CA GLU A 56 9.62 7.93 5.89
C GLU A 56 9.24 9.28 5.28
N LYS A 57 8.47 10.09 6.01
CA LYS A 57 8.25 11.51 5.67
C LYS A 57 9.42 12.35 6.21
N PRO A 58 9.77 13.49 5.56
CA PRO A 58 10.81 14.39 6.06
C PRO A 58 10.60 14.86 7.51
N HIS A 59 9.33 14.93 7.94
CA HIS A 59 8.93 15.25 9.30
C HIS A 59 7.84 14.28 9.75
N GLY A 60 8.07 13.58 10.87
CA GLY A 60 7.12 12.65 11.48
C GLY A 60 7.69 11.24 11.63
N PRO A 61 7.01 10.36 12.39
CA PRO A 61 7.39 8.97 12.48
C PRO A 61 7.12 8.25 11.14
N PRO A 62 7.89 7.19 10.82
CA PRO A 62 7.57 6.33 9.70
C PRO A 62 6.23 5.63 9.92
N TYR A 63 5.57 5.25 8.84
CA TYR A 63 4.31 4.54 8.87
C TYR A 63 4.15 3.67 7.61
N PRO A 64 3.29 2.64 7.67
CA PRO A 64 3.11 1.73 6.54
C PRO A 64 2.29 2.38 5.41
N VAL A 65 2.68 2.13 4.17
CA VAL A 65 1.93 2.49 2.95
C VAL A 65 2.00 1.37 1.92
N ILE A 66 1.20 1.45 0.87
CA ILE A 66 1.41 0.64 -0.33
C ILE A 66 2.37 1.42 -1.26
N GLY A 67 3.36 0.74 -1.81
CA GLY A 67 4.24 1.27 -2.84
C GLY A 67 3.88 0.69 -4.19
N ILE A 68 3.69 1.55 -5.19
CA ILE A 68 3.59 1.12 -6.59
C ILE A 68 4.99 1.17 -7.20
N TYR A 69 5.43 0.06 -7.76
CA TYR A 69 6.67 -0.07 -8.49
C TYR A 69 6.40 -0.51 -9.93
N CYS A 70 7.11 0.06 -10.89
CA CYS A 70 7.13 -0.43 -12.26
C CYS A 70 8.59 -0.69 -12.65
N GLU A 71 8.85 -1.82 -13.30
CA GLU A 71 10.19 -2.14 -13.81
C GLU A 71 10.59 -1.17 -14.94
N ASP A 72 9.64 -0.80 -15.81
CA ASP A 72 9.84 0.15 -16.91
C ASP A 72 9.58 1.60 -16.45
N ASP A 73 10.54 2.49 -16.73
CA ASP A 73 10.46 3.91 -16.38
C ASP A 73 9.33 4.66 -17.12
N LYS A 74 8.96 4.23 -18.33
CA LYS A 74 7.82 4.79 -19.06
C LYS A 74 6.51 4.39 -18.39
N ASP A 75 6.40 3.14 -17.94
CA ASP A 75 5.24 2.68 -17.18
C ASP A 75 5.13 3.46 -15.87
N PHE A 76 6.24 3.61 -15.14
CA PHE A 76 6.26 4.43 -13.92
C PHE A 76 5.82 5.88 -14.17
N LYS A 77 6.30 6.51 -15.24
CA LYS A 77 5.91 7.88 -15.64
C LYS A 77 4.48 8.02 -16.13
N SER A 78 3.83 6.92 -16.50
CA SER A 78 2.43 6.90 -16.91
C SER A 78 1.45 6.77 -15.73
N LEU A 79 1.96 6.45 -14.53
CA LEU A 79 1.14 6.42 -13.32
C LEU A 79 0.55 7.81 -13.05
N PRO A 80 -0.70 7.88 -12.55
CA PRO A 80 -1.24 9.13 -12.04
C PRO A 80 -0.39 9.66 -10.89
N SER A 81 -0.46 10.96 -10.67
CA SER A 81 0.23 11.60 -9.55
C SER A 81 -0.31 11.09 -8.21
N PHE A 82 0.49 11.24 -7.16
CA PHE A 82 0.09 10.92 -5.77
C PHE A 82 -1.28 11.52 -5.40
N ILE A 83 -1.50 12.79 -5.75
CA ILE A 83 -2.75 13.51 -5.43
C ILE A 83 -3.93 12.88 -6.18
N GLU A 84 -3.77 12.58 -7.46
CA GLU A 84 -4.85 11.95 -8.25
C GLU A 84 -5.21 10.56 -7.72
N ILE A 85 -4.24 9.77 -7.28
CA ILE A 85 -4.48 8.46 -6.67
C ILE A 85 -5.24 8.63 -5.35
N PHE A 86 -4.77 9.54 -4.49
CA PHE A 86 -5.39 9.80 -3.18
C PHE A 86 -6.83 10.29 -3.32
N ASP A 87 -7.08 11.31 -4.16
CA ASP A 87 -8.41 11.85 -4.41
C ASP A 87 -9.36 10.77 -4.97
N ASN A 88 -8.86 9.91 -5.86
CA ASN A 88 -9.66 8.81 -6.42
C ASN A 88 -10.05 7.80 -5.34
N LEU A 89 -9.13 7.46 -4.44
CA LEU A 89 -9.38 6.57 -3.32
C LEU A 89 -10.37 7.18 -2.33
N GLU A 90 -10.24 8.46 -1.97
CA GLU A 90 -11.21 9.13 -1.11
C GLU A 90 -12.63 9.11 -1.69
N LEU A 91 -12.76 9.27 -3.00
CA LEU A 91 -14.07 9.23 -3.67
C LEU A 91 -14.66 7.83 -3.78
N LYS A 92 -13.82 6.81 -4.03
CA LYS A 92 -14.29 5.43 -4.24
C LYS A 92 -14.46 4.64 -2.95
N MET A 93 -13.66 4.91 -1.93
CA MET A 93 -13.65 4.11 -0.70
C MET A 93 -14.85 4.44 0.17
N THR A 94 -15.88 3.61 0.08
CA THR A 94 -17.02 3.71 0.99
C THR A 94 -16.69 3.13 2.37
N LYS A 95 -17.57 3.41 3.34
CA LYS A 95 -17.42 2.85 4.69
C LYS A 95 -17.52 1.32 4.68
N GLU A 96 -18.43 0.78 3.88
CA GLU A 96 -18.66 -0.66 3.72
C GLU A 96 -17.40 -1.36 3.20
N MET A 97 -16.74 -0.79 2.19
CA MET A 97 -15.49 -1.34 1.64
C MET A 97 -14.36 -1.37 2.68
N ILE A 98 -14.24 -0.33 3.51
CA ILE A 98 -13.26 -0.30 4.60
C ILE A 98 -13.58 -1.39 5.64
N GLU A 99 -14.86 -1.57 5.99
CA GLU A 99 -15.28 -2.62 6.93
C GLU A 99 -15.03 -4.03 6.38
N GLU A 100 -15.27 -4.25 5.09
CA GLU A 100 -14.95 -5.51 4.40
C GLU A 100 -13.46 -5.82 4.48
N VAL A 101 -12.59 -4.85 4.18
CA VAL A 101 -11.14 -5.05 4.27
C VAL A 101 -10.69 -5.27 5.71
N ILE A 102 -11.23 -4.55 6.69
CA ILE A 102 -10.94 -4.81 8.10
C ILE A 102 -11.33 -6.25 8.47
N ASN A 103 -12.45 -6.75 7.98
CA ASN A 103 -12.86 -8.13 8.26
C ASN A 103 -11.97 -9.16 7.56
N GLU A 104 -11.61 -8.94 6.30
CA GLU A 104 -10.68 -9.81 5.56
C GLU A 104 -9.29 -9.81 6.20
N SER A 105 -8.82 -8.66 6.68
CA SER A 105 -7.51 -8.54 7.32
C SER A 105 -7.35 -9.46 8.56
N LYS A 106 -8.45 -9.83 9.22
CA LYS A 106 -8.43 -10.71 10.40
C LYS A 106 -8.09 -12.16 10.02
N ILE A 107 -8.42 -12.59 8.81
CA ILE A 107 -8.23 -13.97 8.34
C ILE A 107 -6.95 -14.15 7.53
N ILE A 108 -6.19 -13.09 7.26
CA ILE A 108 -4.87 -13.20 6.64
C ILE A 108 -3.76 -13.20 7.68
N LYS A 109 -2.60 -13.72 7.28
CA LYS A 109 -1.33 -13.59 7.97
C LYS A 109 -0.51 -12.52 7.23
N SER A 110 -0.38 -11.36 7.85
CA SER A 110 0.46 -10.26 7.35
C SER A 110 1.72 -10.09 8.21
N ILE A 111 2.70 -9.37 7.66
CA ILE A 111 3.89 -8.93 8.38
C ILE A 111 3.52 -7.97 9.51
N THR A 112 4.29 -7.94 10.60
CA THR A 112 4.09 -6.93 11.66
C THR A 112 4.76 -5.60 11.32
N TRP A 113 4.34 -4.53 11.98
CA TRP A 113 4.99 -3.21 11.82
C TRP A 113 6.47 -3.22 12.22
N GLU A 114 6.81 -3.93 13.29
CA GLU A 114 8.20 -4.05 13.73
C GLU A 114 9.09 -4.77 12.72
N GLU A 115 8.55 -5.76 12.01
CA GLU A 115 9.26 -6.46 10.95
C GLU A 115 9.38 -5.60 9.69
N LEU A 116 8.29 -4.96 9.27
CA LEU A 116 8.28 -4.08 8.09
C LEU A 116 9.28 -2.92 8.23
N LYS A 117 9.35 -2.28 9.41
CA LYS A 117 10.35 -1.24 9.68
C LYS A 117 11.79 -1.71 9.49
N LYS A 118 12.09 -2.98 9.78
CA LYS A 118 13.46 -3.52 9.69
C LYS A 118 13.87 -3.83 8.25
N ILE A 119 12.93 -4.34 7.45
CA ILE A 119 13.20 -4.74 6.07
C ILE A 119 12.92 -3.62 5.05
N GLY A 120 12.16 -2.59 5.45
CA GLY A 120 11.79 -1.44 4.62
C GLY A 120 10.69 -1.74 3.60
N VAL A 121 10.75 -2.89 2.95
CA VAL A 121 9.82 -3.30 1.87
C VAL A 121 9.40 -4.76 2.08
N TYR A 122 8.11 -5.05 1.89
CA TYR A 122 7.54 -6.40 1.92
C TYR A 122 6.80 -6.72 0.62
N THR A 123 7.31 -7.72 -0.10
CA THR A 123 6.87 -8.11 -1.45
C THR A 123 6.16 -9.47 -1.50
N GLU A 124 6.13 -10.20 -0.38
CA GLU A 124 5.55 -11.55 -0.33
C GLU A 124 4.04 -11.50 -0.57
N PRO A 125 3.44 -12.52 -1.21
CA PRO A 125 2.00 -12.55 -1.45
C PRO A 125 1.19 -12.65 -0.15
N VAL A 126 -0.06 -12.20 -0.20
CA VAL A 126 -1.02 -12.38 0.91
C VAL A 126 -1.21 -13.86 1.22
N GLN A 127 -1.11 -14.22 2.50
CA GLN A 127 -1.32 -15.59 2.98
C GLN A 127 -2.60 -15.65 3.81
N TYR A 128 -3.55 -16.50 3.44
CA TYR A 128 -4.76 -16.76 4.24
C TYR A 128 -4.44 -17.77 5.35
N LYS A 129 -5.02 -17.57 6.54
CA LYS A 129 -4.86 -18.46 7.71
C LYS A 129 -5.60 -19.77 7.56
#